data_AF-A0A661FRP0-F1
#
_entry.id   AF-A0A661FRP0-F1
#
_cell.length_a   1.000
_cell.length_b   1.000
_cell.length_c   1.000
_cell.angle_alpha   90.00
_cell.angle_beta   90.00
_cell.angle_gamma   90.00
#
_symmetry.space_group_name_H-M   'P 1'
#
loop_
_entity.id
_entity.type
_entity.pdbx_description
1 polymer ?
#
loop_
_entity_poly.entity_id
_entity_poly.type
_entity_poly.pdbx_seq_one_letter_code
_entity_poly.pdbx_strand_id
1 'polypeptide(L)'
;TGRIGVSAGDEGFNGKLFWRQDGVVFRARISGPFGAGTVFINGNRRELTVTDRNGAVTELHDAEVELRQMYGWTIPVTSLRYWALGIPDPAGPAETSFGADGQLVQILQSHWQVDYGPYRNSAGQLMPRRLTAVNDDVKVRLIVDDWIFR
;
A
#
# COMPACT_ATOMS: atom_id res chain seq x y z
N THR A 1 6.90 -1.05 9.63
CA THR A 1 7.83 -1.63 8.62
C THR A 1 7.23 -2.90 8.07
N GLY A 2 7.63 -3.30 6.87
CA GLY A 2 7.11 -4.51 6.25
C GLY A 2 7.81 -4.86 4.95
N ARG A 3 7.14 -5.69 4.16
CA ARG A 3 7.55 -6.12 2.82
C ARG A 3 6.39 -5.93 1.87
N ILE A 4 6.69 -5.41 0.69
CA ILE A 4 5.73 -5.21 -0.39
C ILE A 4 6.17 -6.02 -1.61
N GLY A 5 5.20 -6.61 -2.29
CA GLY A 5 5.35 -7.15 -3.63
C GLY A 5 4.24 -6.62 -4.52
N VAL A 6 4.57 -6.19 -5.72
CA VAL A 6 3.64 -5.73 -6.76
C VAL A 6 3.93 -6.52 -8.02
N SER A 7 2.87 -6.97 -8.69
CA SER A 7 2.92 -7.67 -9.96
C SER A 7 1.83 -7.11 -10.87
N ALA A 8 2.20 -6.75 -12.09
CA ALA A 8 1.34 -6.19 -13.12
C ALA A 8 1.77 -6.75 -14.48
N GLY A 9 1.05 -7.77 -14.99
CA GLY A 9 1.50 -8.54 -16.15
C GLY A 9 2.89 -9.16 -15.93
N ASP A 10 3.81 -8.91 -16.87
CA ASP A 10 5.23 -9.35 -16.78
C ASP A 10 6.11 -8.41 -15.94
N GLU A 11 5.55 -7.28 -15.50
CA GLU A 11 6.24 -6.33 -14.63
C GLU A 11 5.98 -6.64 -13.16
N GLY A 12 6.96 -6.33 -12.32
CA GLY A 12 6.79 -6.47 -10.90
C GLY A 12 8.01 -6.02 -10.11
N PHE A 13 7.76 -5.66 -8.86
CA PHE A 13 8.81 -5.35 -7.93
C PHE A 13 8.49 -5.93 -6.56
N ASN A 14 9.53 -6.23 -5.80
CA ASN A 14 9.39 -6.54 -4.39
C ASN A 14 10.47 -5.82 -3.60
N GLY A 15 10.19 -5.60 -2.32
CA GLY A 15 11.15 -4.91 -1.47
C GLY A 15 10.71 -4.79 -0.02
N LYS A 16 11.64 -4.29 0.79
CA LYS A 16 11.36 -3.85 2.15
C LYS A 16 10.65 -2.51 2.10
N LEU A 17 9.51 -2.42 2.75
CA LEU A 17 8.73 -1.20 2.91
C LEU A 17 8.98 -0.59 4.29
N PHE A 18 9.40 0.67 4.29
CA PHE A 18 9.27 1.55 5.44
C PHE A 18 8.17 2.56 5.12
N TRP A 19 7.16 2.64 5.99
CA TRP A 19 6.08 3.63 5.88
C TRP A 19 6.01 4.41 7.19
N ARG A 20 5.91 5.73 7.10
CA ARG A 20 5.66 6.63 8.21
C ARG A 20 4.53 7.57 7.84
N GLN A 21 3.49 7.58 8.66
CA GLN A 21 2.36 8.50 8.55
C GLN A 21 2.47 9.56 9.64
N ASP A 22 2.43 10.83 9.27
CA ASP A 22 2.38 11.98 10.17
C ASP A 22 1.14 12.82 9.77
N GLY A 23 -0.04 12.46 10.31
CA GLY A 23 -1.32 13.07 9.94
C GLY A 23 -1.68 12.81 8.48
N VAL A 24 -1.78 13.86 7.68
CA VAL A 24 -2.09 13.76 6.23
C VAL A 24 -0.86 13.52 5.37
N VAL A 25 0.33 13.76 5.92
CA VAL A 25 1.60 13.59 5.22
C VAL A 25 2.11 12.18 5.49
N PHE A 26 2.68 11.56 4.47
CA PHE A 26 3.35 10.27 4.62
C PHE A 26 4.68 10.26 3.88
N ARG A 27 5.55 9.36 4.37
CA ARG A 27 6.83 9.04 3.75
C ARG A 27 6.95 7.55 3.66
N ALA A 28 7.19 7.03 2.46
CA ALA A 28 7.48 5.65 2.22
C ALA A 28 8.85 5.48 1.54
N ARG A 29 9.50 4.37 1.85
CA ARG A 29 10.74 3.94 1.22
C ARG A 29 10.62 2.47 0.89
N ILE A 30 10.85 2.13 -0.37
CA ILE A 30 10.85 0.76 -0.87
C ILE A 30 12.27 0.44 -1.32
N SER A 31 12.89 -0.58 -0.71
CA SER A 31 14.25 -1.02 -1.05
C SER A 31 14.23 -2.45 -1.57
N GLY A 32 14.77 -2.63 -2.78
CA GLY A 32 14.86 -3.95 -3.42
C GLY A 32 15.90 -4.87 -2.78
N PRO A 33 15.86 -6.19 -3.10
CA PRO A 33 16.87 -7.14 -2.67
C PRO A 33 18.27 -6.71 -3.08
N PHE A 34 19.26 -6.96 -2.22
CA PHE A 34 20.69 -6.68 -2.49
C PHE A 34 21.00 -5.23 -2.93
N GLY A 35 20.14 -4.27 -2.60
CA GLY A 35 20.34 -2.88 -3.00
C GLY A 35 20.05 -2.60 -4.47
N ALA A 36 19.31 -3.47 -5.17
CA ALA A 36 18.93 -3.33 -6.59
C ALA A 36 18.25 -1.99 -6.95
N GLY A 37 17.77 -1.27 -5.94
CA GLY A 37 17.29 0.10 -6.04
C GLY A 37 16.60 0.51 -4.74
N THR A 38 16.42 1.81 -4.57
CA THR A 38 15.52 2.36 -3.56
C THR A 38 14.69 3.45 -4.19
N VAL A 39 13.38 3.40 -3.93
CA VAL A 39 12.43 4.44 -4.31
C VAL A 39 11.92 5.11 -3.04
N PHE A 40 11.90 6.42 -3.04
CA PHE A 40 11.28 7.23 -1.99
C PHE A 40 9.98 7.81 -2.50
N ILE A 41 8.95 7.75 -1.67
CA ILE A 41 7.62 8.28 -1.96
C ILE A 41 7.27 9.22 -0.82
N ASN A 42 7.05 10.49 -1.11
CA ASN A 42 6.52 11.44 -0.15
C ASN A 42 5.16 11.89 -0.65
N GLY A 43 4.17 12.00 0.21
CA GLY A 43 2.87 12.46 -0.27
C GLY A 43 2.00 13.05 0.82
N ASN A 44 0.98 13.77 0.39
CA ASN A 44 -0.06 14.35 1.23
C ASN A 44 -1.45 14.06 0.63
N ARG A 45 -2.48 14.89 0.92
CA ARG A 45 -3.83 14.71 0.33
C ARG A 45 -3.94 15.04 -1.16
N ARG A 46 -2.98 15.77 -1.72
CA ARG A 46 -3.07 16.40 -3.05
C ARG A 46 -1.90 16.06 -3.96
N GLU A 47 -0.72 15.85 -3.37
CA GLU A 47 0.52 15.72 -4.13
C GLU A 47 1.29 14.49 -3.64
N LEU A 48 1.97 13.87 -4.59
CA LEU A 48 2.88 12.76 -4.36
C LEU A 48 4.17 13.01 -5.15
N THR A 49 5.30 12.79 -4.51
CA THR A 49 6.62 12.90 -5.12
C THR A 49 7.30 11.54 -5.06
N VAL A 50 7.74 11.04 -6.21
CA VAL A 50 8.56 9.84 -6.33
C VAL A 50 10.00 10.24 -6.62
N THR A 51 10.94 9.76 -5.81
CA THR A 51 12.38 9.89 -6.07
C THR A 51 12.95 8.51 -6.39
N ASP A 52 13.49 8.35 -7.59
CA ASP A 52 14.09 7.10 -8.04
C ASP A 52 15.51 6.87 -7.48
N ARG A 53 16.14 5.76 -7.87
CA ARG A 53 17.50 5.41 -7.42
C ARG A 53 18.59 6.37 -7.91
N ASN A 54 18.34 7.11 -8.99
CA ASN A 54 19.29 8.06 -9.57
C ASN A 54 19.11 9.46 -8.97
N GLY A 55 18.12 9.64 -8.08
CA GLY A 55 17.75 10.94 -7.52
C GLY A 55 16.82 11.75 -8.43
N ALA A 56 16.29 11.17 -9.51
CA ALA A 56 15.30 11.84 -10.34
C ALA A 56 13.99 11.95 -9.56
N VAL A 57 13.43 13.17 -9.54
CA VAL A 57 12.21 13.51 -8.80
C VAL A 57 11.07 13.68 -9.79
N THR A 58 9.99 12.93 -9.57
CA THR A 58 8.74 13.05 -10.33
C THR A 58 7.64 13.52 -9.38
N GLU A 59 7.03 14.65 -9.68
CA GLU A 59 5.87 15.17 -8.95
C GLU A 59 4.60 14.71 -9.66
N LEU A 60 3.63 14.24 -8.87
CA LEU A 60 2.36 13.69 -9.31
C LEU A 60 1.24 14.38 -8.52
N HIS A 61 0.29 14.97 -9.23
CA HIS A 61 -0.89 15.64 -8.67
C HIS A 61 -2.09 14.69 -8.62
N ASP A 62 -2.13 13.73 -9.56
CA ASP A 62 -3.02 12.58 -9.55
C ASP A 62 -2.18 11.32 -9.77
N ALA A 63 -1.56 10.85 -8.69
CA ALA A 63 -0.59 9.75 -8.75
C ALA A 63 -1.15 8.49 -9.40
N GLU A 64 -2.42 8.18 -9.18
CA GLU A 64 -3.02 6.97 -9.77
C GLU A 64 -3.16 7.11 -11.28
N VAL A 65 -3.70 8.25 -11.75
CA VAL A 65 -3.88 8.53 -13.17
C VAL A 65 -2.53 8.66 -13.88
N GLU A 66 -1.60 9.44 -13.33
CA GLU A 66 -0.32 9.73 -13.96
C GLU A 66 0.58 8.48 -14.01
N LEU A 67 0.62 7.66 -12.95
CA LEU A 67 1.35 6.38 -12.98
C LEU A 67 0.74 5.41 -14.00
N ARG A 68 -0.59 5.35 -14.09
CA ARG A 68 -1.27 4.53 -15.11
C ARG A 68 -0.94 5.01 -16.53
N GLN A 69 -0.85 6.32 -16.77
CA GLN A 69 -0.47 6.84 -18.09
C GLN A 69 0.98 6.50 -18.45
N MET A 70 1.89 6.50 -17.48
CA MET A 70 3.31 6.20 -17.70
C MET A 70 3.58 4.70 -17.90
N TYR A 71 2.92 3.83 -17.13
CA TYR A 71 3.26 2.41 -17.05
C TYR A 71 2.13 1.47 -17.53
N GLY A 72 0.95 2.01 -17.84
CA GLY A 72 -0.25 1.23 -18.17
C GLY A 72 -1.01 0.67 -16.96
N TRP A 73 -0.39 0.69 -15.77
CA TRP A 73 -0.96 0.20 -14.52
C TRP A 73 -0.63 1.14 -13.36
N THR A 74 -1.37 0.99 -12.25
CA THR A 74 -1.14 1.81 -11.05
C THR A 74 -1.52 1.07 -9.78
N ILE A 75 -1.06 1.58 -8.65
CA ILE A 75 -1.44 1.11 -7.31
C ILE A 75 -2.09 2.26 -6.53
N PRO A 76 -3.17 2.00 -5.77
CA PRO A 76 -3.86 3.04 -5.02
C PRO A 76 -3.09 3.34 -3.74
N VAL A 77 -2.01 4.13 -3.85
CA VAL A 77 -1.11 4.44 -2.72
C VAL A 77 -1.88 5.03 -1.56
N THR A 78 -2.88 5.87 -1.84
CA THR A 78 -3.75 6.47 -0.83
C THR A 78 -4.59 5.42 -0.12
N SER A 79 -5.27 4.53 -0.84
CA SER A 79 -6.13 3.51 -0.23
C SER A 79 -5.32 2.42 0.48
N LEU A 80 -4.15 2.06 -0.03
CA LEU A 80 -3.24 1.08 0.59
C LEU A 80 -2.89 1.44 2.04
N ARG A 81 -2.80 2.74 2.39
CA ARG A 81 -2.52 3.16 3.77
C ARG A 81 -3.65 2.80 4.74
N TYR A 82 -4.90 2.88 4.28
CA TYR A 82 -6.08 2.56 5.06
C TYR A 82 -6.27 1.05 5.12
N TRP A 83 -6.14 0.39 3.98
CA TRP A 83 -6.24 -1.05 3.89
C TRP A 83 -5.17 -1.75 4.72
N ALA A 84 -3.95 -1.21 4.82
CA ALA A 84 -2.91 -1.73 5.71
C ALA A 84 -3.33 -1.75 7.19
N LEU A 85 -4.19 -0.82 7.61
CA LEU A 85 -4.76 -0.73 8.95
C LEU A 85 -6.02 -1.59 9.13
N GLY A 86 -6.49 -2.25 8.07
CA GLY A 86 -7.73 -3.03 8.12
C GLY A 86 -8.99 -2.16 8.14
N ILE A 87 -8.96 -0.98 7.52
CA ILE A 87 -10.12 -0.11 7.39
C ILE A 87 -10.32 0.33 5.94
N PRO A 88 -11.57 0.56 5.50
CA PRO A 88 -11.85 1.15 4.20
C PRO A 88 -11.25 2.56 4.05
N ASP A 89 -10.89 2.91 2.82
CA ASP A 89 -10.56 4.28 2.45
C ASP A 89 -11.82 5.16 2.61
N PRO A 90 -11.77 6.26 3.39
CA PRO A 90 -12.92 7.15 3.58
C PRO A 90 -13.34 7.92 2.33
N ALA A 91 -12.54 7.93 1.25
CA ALA A 91 -12.87 8.65 0.03
C ALA A 91 -14.01 8.02 -0.80
N GLY A 92 -14.37 6.76 -0.52
CA GLY A 92 -15.40 6.06 -1.29
C GLY A 92 -16.13 4.97 -0.52
N PRO A 93 -17.23 4.44 -1.07
CA PRO A 93 -17.95 3.33 -0.46
C PRO A 93 -17.09 2.07 -0.42
N ALA A 94 -17.40 1.17 0.50
CA ALA A 94 -16.78 -0.15 0.60
C ALA A 94 -17.79 -1.18 1.07
N GLU A 95 -17.62 -2.41 0.59
CA GLU A 95 -18.25 -3.60 1.16
C GLU A 95 -17.23 -4.34 2.00
N THR A 96 -17.62 -4.75 3.20
CA THR A 96 -16.75 -5.45 4.15
C THR A 96 -17.33 -6.80 4.52
N SER A 97 -16.47 -7.80 4.56
CA SER A 97 -16.83 -9.15 5.02
C SER A 97 -16.02 -9.51 6.25
N PHE A 98 -16.67 -10.18 7.20
CA PHE A 98 -16.06 -10.60 8.46
C PHE A 98 -16.08 -12.11 8.61
N GLY A 99 -15.04 -12.66 9.22
CA GLY A 99 -14.94 -14.08 9.57
C GLY A 99 -15.80 -14.44 10.78
N ALA A 100 -15.86 -15.73 11.09
CA ALA A 100 -16.60 -16.25 12.25
C ALA A 100 -16.06 -15.74 13.60
N ASP A 101 -14.80 -15.31 13.64
CA ASP A 101 -14.14 -14.68 14.78
C ASP A 101 -14.37 -13.16 14.86
N GLY A 102 -15.19 -12.61 13.96
CA GLY A 102 -15.48 -11.17 13.87
C GLY A 102 -14.35 -10.33 13.28
N GLN A 103 -13.27 -10.95 12.78
CA GLN A 103 -12.18 -10.22 12.13
C GLN A 103 -12.55 -9.90 10.68
N LEU A 104 -12.12 -8.72 10.21
CA LEU A 104 -12.28 -8.35 8.80
C LEU A 104 -11.46 -9.31 7.93
N VAL A 105 -12.12 -9.95 6.97
CA VAL A 105 -11.49 -10.89 6.03
C VAL A 105 -11.38 -10.32 4.62
N GLN A 106 -12.26 -9.39 4.25
CA GLN A 106 -12.24 -8.78 2.93
C GLN A 106 -12.79 -7.35 2.92
N ILE A 107 -12.20 -6.50 2.08
CA ILE A 107 -12.79 -5.24 1.60
C ILE A 107 -12.93 -5.33 0.08
N LEU A 108 -14.11 -4.96 -0.44
CA LEU A 108 -14.30 -4.61 -1.86
C LEU A 108 -14.48 -3.09 -1.95
N GLN A 109 -13.56 -2.41 -2.64
CA GLN A 109 -13.57 -0.95 -2.75
C GLN A 109 -12.84 -0.47 -4.00
N SER A 110 -13.42 0.49 -4.73
CA SER A 110 -12.77 1.12 -5.90
C SER A 110 -12.21 0.12 -6.93
N HIS A 111 -12.94 -0.96 -7.21
CA HIS A 111 -12.51 -2.07 -8.08
C HIS A 111 -11.34 -2.92 -7.57
N TRP A 112 -10.99 -2.78 -6.29
CA TRP A 112 -10.02 -3.63 -5.61
C TRP A 112 -10.72 -4.62 -4.69
N GLN A 113 -10.32 -5.88 -4.79
CA GLN A 113 -10.55 -6.88 -3.76
C GLN A 113 -9.34 -6.94 -2.85
N VAL A 114 -9.56 -6.72 -1.55
CA VAL A 114 -8.51 -6.73 -0.53
C VAL A 114 -8.78 -7.86 0.45
N ASP A 115 -7.99 -8.93 0.37
CA ASP A 115 -8.10 -10.08 1.25
C ASP A 115 -7.12 -9.98 2.42
N TYR A 116 -7.62 -10.20 3.63
CA TYR A 116 -6.86 -10.12 4.86
C TYR A 116 -6.39 -11.50 5.32
N GLY A 117 -5.12 -11.56 5.73
CA GLY A 117 -4.55 -12.73 6.38
C GLY A 117 -4.71 -12.69 7.89
N PRO A 118 -3.96 -13.54 8.61
CA PRO A 118 -4.00 -13.58 10.06
C PRO A 118 -3.66 -12.23 10.69
N TYR A 119 -4.36 -11.91 11.77
CA TYR A 119 -4.05 -10.75 12.58
C TYR A 119 -2.98 -11.08 13.64
N ARG A 120 -2.26 -10.06 14.10
CA ARG A 120 -1.29 -10.16 15.21
C ARG A 120 -1.49 -8.98 16.15
N ASN A 121 -1.29 -9.18 17.44
CA ASN A 121 -1.18 -8.07 18.36
C ASN A 121 0.10 -7.26 18.02
N SER A 122 -0.07 -5.95 17.81
CA SER A 122 1.00 -5.01 17.54
C SER A 122 0.68 -3.70 18.24
N ALA A 123 1.60 -3.25 19.10
CA ALA A 123 1.43 -2.04 19.90
C ALA A 123 0.10 -1.99 20.69
N GLY A 124 -0.35 -3.13 21.20
CA GLY A 124 -1.55 -3.25 22.03
C GLY A 124 -2.86 -3.41 21.25
N GLN A 125 -2.82 -3.42 19.91
CA GLN A 125 -4.01 -3.59 19.08
C GLN A 125 -3.85 -4.78 18.12
N LEU A 126 -4.95 -5.49 17.86
CA LEU A 126 -5.00 -6.55 16.88
C LEU A 126 -4.97 -5.94 15.47
N MET A 127 -3.90 -6.20 14.72
CA MET A 127 -3.62 -5.58 13.42
C MET A 127 -3.46 -6.64 12.33
N PRO A 128 -3.86 -6.35 11.07
CA PRO A 128 -3.55 -7.23 9.96
C PRO A 128 -2.05 -7.44 9.81
N ARG A 129 -1.61 -8.70 9.74
CA ARG A 129 -0.21 -9.02 9.43
C ARG A 129 0.04 -9.06 7.92
N ARG A 130 -0.99 -9.36 7.14
CA ARG A 130 -0.89 -9.52 5.70
C ARG A 130 -2.18 -9.08 5.04
N LEU A 131 -2.05 -8.41 3.91
CA LEU A 131 -3.15 -8.21 2.98
C LEU A 131 -2.68 -8.51 1.55
N THR A 132 -3.62 -8.95 0.71
CA THR A 132 -3.43 -9.04 -0.73
C THR A 132 -4.54 -8.23 -1.39
N ALA A 133 -4.16 -7.15 -2.08
CA ALA A 133 -5.06 -6.31 -2.86
C ALA A 133 -4.90 -6.68 -4.33
N VAL A 134 -6.00 -6.91 -5.04
CA VAL A 134 -6.02 -7.29 -6.45
C VAL A 134 -7.07 -6.47 -7.19
N ASN A 135 -6.72 -6.00 -8.38
CA ASN A 135 -7.66 -5.57 -9.42
C ASN A 135 -7.33 -6.31 -10.74
N ASP A 136 -7.96 -5.89 -11.85
CA ASP A 136 -7.81 -6.55 -13.15
C ASP A 136 -6.35 -6.57 -13.67
N ASP A 137 -5.56 -5.55 -13.33
CA ASP A 137 -4.22 -5.34 -13.90
C ASP A 137 -3.10 -5.68 -12.91
N VAL A 138 -3.35 -5.53 -11.61
CA VAL A 138 -2.32 -5.44 -10.58
C VAL A 138 -2.67 -6.25 -9.35
N LYS A 139 -1.65 -6.92 -8.82
CA LYS A 139 -1.66 -7.59 -7.53
C LYS A 139 -0.63 -6.99 -6.60
N VAL A 140 -1.09 -6.46 -5.47
CA VAL A 140 -0.26 -5.96 -4.37
C VAL A 140 -0.35 -6.92 -3.19
N ARG A 141 0.80 -7.33 -2.66
CA ARG A 141 0.88 -8.08 -1.41
C ARG A 141 1.70 -7.28 -0.42
N LEU A 142 1.11 -6.99 0.73
CA LEU A 142 1.79 -6.36 1.85
C LEU A 142 1.87 -7.35 3.02
N ILE A 143 3.06 -7.48 3.58
CA ILE A 143 3.31 -8.19 4.83
C ILE A 143 3.83 -7.15 5.82
N VAL A 144 3.09 -6.92 6.89
CA VAL A 144 3.51 -6.00 7.95
C VAL A 144 4.34 -6.77 8.97
N ASP A 145 5.57 -6.31 9.18
CA ASP A 145 6.48 -6.91 10.13
C ASP A 145 6.28 -6.27 11.52
N ASP A 146 6.19 -4.93 11.60
CA ASP A 146 5.95 -4.18 12.84
C ASP A 146 5.17 -2.87 12.62
N TRP A 147 4.32 -2.52 13.60
CA TRP A 147 3.70 -1.20 13.76
C TRP A 147 4.30 -0.47 14.95
N ILE A 148 4.51 0.85 14.78
CA ILE A 148 4.83 1.76 15.87
C ILE A 148 3.84 2.91 15.76
N PHE A 149 2.98 3.05 16.77
CA PHE A 149 2.12 4.22 16.96
C PHE A 149 2.83 5.17 17.93
N ARG A 150 2.83 6.46 17.62
CA ARG A 150 3.41 7.52 18.46
C ARG A 150 2.38 8.59 18.69
#